data_AF-A0A7V0YC27-F1
#
_entry.id   AF-A0A7V0YC27-F1
#
_cell.length_a   1.000
_cell.length_b   1.000
_cell.length_c   1.000
_cell.angle_alpha   90.00
_cell.angle_beta   90.00
_cell.angle_gamma   90.00
#
_symmetry.space_group_name_H-M   'P 1'
#
loop_
_entity.id
_entity.type
_entity.pdbx_description
1 polymer ?
#
loop_
_entity_poly.entity_id
_entity_poly.type
_entity_poly.pdbx_seq_one_letter_code
_entity_poly.pdbx_strand_id
1 'polypeptide(L)'
;MKVMLLFPPHWTPAMPHLALPTLTAFLRERGVEVIQRDLNLEVFEALLTRRHLEQAVARLREGRWAGPGSPVGAASALPERVDWALNRGPEVAARVDDAVSVIRSPAFLDGPRGVAALLTIAEALGIASLPFYPASLELTRYVPPVPVDSSRALLRAVRERRLNVFLELFETGVIPDIEREQPQIVGISVCTMDQMLAGMTLAHLIKER
;
A
#
# COMPACT_ATOMS: atom_id res chain seq x y z
N MET A 1 1.49 -2.42 30.45
CA MET A 1 1.13 -3.25 29.27
C MET A 1 1.26 -2.36 28.04
N LYS A 2 1.94 -2.83 27.00
CA LYS A 2 2.14 -2.14 25.72
C LYS A 2 1.36 -2.86 24.62
N VAL A 3 0.58 -2.09 23.88
CA VAL A 3 -0.22 -2.55 22.73
C VAL A 3 0.19 -1.76 21.50
N MET A 4 0.36 -2.44 20.37
CA MET A 4 0.53 -1.80 19.07
C MET A 4 -0.73 -2.02 18.23
N LEU A 5 -1.32 -0.94 17.72
CA LEU A 5 -2.51 -0.98 16.87
C LEU A 5 -2.15 -0.54 15.45
N LEU A 6 -2.40 -1.41 14.49
CA LEU A 6 -2.03 -1.27 13.09
C LEU A 6 -3.29 -1.12 12.22
N PHE A 7 -3.32 -0.09 11.38
CA PHE A 7 -4.34 0.06 10.34
C PHE A 7 -3.72 -0.28 8.97
N PRO A 8 -3.99 -1.45 8.39
CA PRO A 8 -3.38 -1.88 7.13
C PRO A 8 -3.95 -1.12 5.92
N PRO A 9 -3.19 -0.99 4.82
CA PRO A 9 -3.75 -0.63 3.52
C PRO A 9 -4.68 -1.76 3.00
N HIS A 10 -5.57 -1.52 2.05
CA HIS A 10 -5.84 -0.22 1.45
C HIS A 10 -7.12 0.40 2.01
N TRP A 11 -7.01 1.67 2.41
CA TRP A 11 -8.11 2.57 2.68
C TRP A 11 -7.88 3.90 1.95
N THR A 12 -8.93 4.66 1.62
CA THR A 12 -8.72 5.96 0.97
C THR A 12 -8.08 6.96 1.94
N PRO A 13 -6.97 7.64 1.57
CA PRO A 13 -6.29 8.56 2.48
C PRO A 13 -7.12 9.83 2.77
N ALA A 14 -8.23 10.06 2.05
CA ALA A 14 -9.14 11.18 2.32
C ALA A 14 -10.08 10.94 3.50
N MET A 15 -10.20 9.72 4.02
CA MET A 15 -11.09 9.39 5.13
C MET A 15 -10.29 8.79 6.30
N PRO A 16 -10.06 9.52 7.40
CA PRO A 16 -9.34 8.98 8.55
C PRO A 16 -10.13 7.88 9.27
N HIS A 17 -9.45 6.79 9.66
CA HIS A 17 -10.07 5.69 10.41
C HIS A 17 -10.14 5.98 11.91
N LEU A 18 -11.32 6.35 12.40
CA LEU A 18 -11.51 6.83 13.78
C LEU A 18 -11.58 5.72 14.85
N ALA A 19 -11.72 4.45 14.47
CA ALA A 19 -11.84 3.37 15.45
C ALA A 19 -10.56 3.18 16.27
N LEU A 20 -9.39 3.29 15.63
CA LEU A 20 -8.11 3.15 16.35
C LEU A 20 -7.85 4.32 17.32
N PRO A 21 -7.99 5.61 16.94
CA PRO A 21 -7.88 6.71 17.90
C PRO A 21 -8.82 6.59 19.09
N THR A 22 -10.06 6.15 18.86
CA THR A 22 -11.05 5.93 19.93
C THR A 22 -10.60 4.83 20.90
N LEU A 23 -10.15 3.69 20.36
CA LEU A 23 -9.62 2.59 21.18
C LEU A 23 -8.35 3.01 21.92
N THR A 24 -7.46 3.76 21.26
CA THR A 24 -6.24 4.31 21.86
C THR A 24 -6.56 5.20 23.05
N ALA A 25 -7.52 6.12 22.94
CA ALA A 25 -7.93 6.99 24.05
C ALA A 25 -8.44 6.16 25.25
N PHE A 26 -9.35 5.21 25.00
CA PHE A 26 -9.93 4.35 26.04
C PHE A 26 -8.87 3.49 26.78
N LEU A 27 -7.92 2.93 26.04
CA LEU A 27 -6.84 2.10 26.60
C LEU A 27 -5.85 2.94 27.42
N ARG A 28 -5.46 4.12 26.91
CA ARG A 28 -4.54 5.02 27.61
C ARG A 28 -5.13 5.54 28.92
N GLU A 29 -6.44 5.82 28.96
CA GLU A 29 -7.16 6.16 30.20
C GLU A 29 -7.00 5.08 31.30
N ARG A 30 -6.81 3.82 30.90
CA ARG A 30 -6.62 2.66 31.79
C ARG A 30 -5.15 2.33 32.05
N GLY A 31 -4.23 3.23 31.72
CA GLY A 31 -2.80 3.03 31.95
C GLY A 31 -2.13 2.04 30.99
N VAL A 32 -2.77 1.72 29.85
CA VAL A 32 -2.15 0.91 28.79
C VAL A 32 -1.34 1.84 27.89
N GLU A 33 -0.07 1.49 27.67
CA GLU A 33 0.76 2.14 26.67
C GLU A 33 0.31 1.69 25.27
N VAL A 34 0.00 2.63 24.39
CA VAL A 34 -0.51 2.34 23.05
C VAL A 34 0.32 3.05 21.99
N ILE A 35 0.86 2.27 21.06
CA ILE A 35 1.48 2.73 19.82
C ILE A 35 0.46 2.53 18.70
N GLN A 36 0.19 3.57 17.92
CA GLN A 36 -0.71 3.50 16.77
C GLN A 36 0.10 3.74 15.50
N ARG A 37 -0.16 2.94 14.47
CA ARG A 37 0.39 3.15 13.13
C ARG A 37 -0.68 3.09 12.06
N ASP A 38 -0.70 4.11 11.23
CA ASP A 38 -1.50 4.17 10.01
C ASP A 38 -0.65 3.64 8.85
N LEU A 39 -0.61 2.31 8.71
CA LEU A 39 0.15 1.67 7.65
C LEU A 39 -0.44 1.94 6.27
N ASN A 40 -1.71 2.38 6.19
CA ASN A 40 -2.29 2.82 4.94
C ASN A 40 -1.58 4.07 4.45
N LEU A 41 -1.47 5.11 5.30
CA LEU A 41 -0.75 6.34 4.94
C LEU A 41 0.74 6.07 4.67
N GLU A 42 1.39 5.28 5.52
CA GLU A 42 2.82 4.96 5.36
C GLU A 42 3.12 4.21 4.05
N VAL A 43 2.21 3.32 3.60
CA VAL A 43 2.37 2.66 2.30
C VAL A 43 2.19 3.65 1.16
N PHE A 44 1.23 4.58 1.22
CA PHE A 44 1.16 5.66 0.23
C PHE A 44 2.44 6.50 0.21
N GLU A 45 3.00 6.84 1.37
CA GLU A 45 4.26 7.59 1.48
C GLU A 45 5.46 6.82 0.91
N ALA A 46 5.50 5.51 1.09
CA ALA A 46 6.58 4.68 0.55
C ALA A 46 6.49 4.54 -0.99
N LEU A 47 5.28 4.42 -1.53
CA LEU A 47 5.03 4.20 -2.95
C LEU A 47 5.09 5.49 -3.78
N LEU A 48 4.62 6.62 -3.22
CA LEU A 48 4.52 7.91 -3.90
C LEU A 48 5.80 8.73 -3.76
N THR A 49 6.92 8.15 -4.16
CA THR A 49 8.23 8.83 -4.20
C THR A 49 8.87 8.64 -5.56
N ARG A 50 9.67 9.61 -6.00
CA ARG A 50 10.46 9.47 -7.23
C ARG A 50 11.25 8.16 -7.25
N ARG A 51 11.95 7.88 -6.14
CA ARG A 51 12.77 6.68 -5.98
C ARG A 51 11.98 5.40 -6.22
N HIS A 52 10.80 5.26 -5.61
CA HIS A 52 9.99 4.06 -5.76
C HIS A 52 9.50 3.89 -7.20
N LEU A 53 9.05 4.97 -7.84
CA LEU A 53 8.60 4.92 -9.24
C LEU A 53 9.73 4.58 -10.21
N GLU A 54 10.93 5.14 -10.02
CA GLU A 54 12.11 4.79 -10.82
C GLU A 54 12.47 3.31 -10.66
N GLN A 55 12.39 2.77 -9.44
CA GLN A 55 12.59 1.34 -9.17
C GLN A 55 11.51 0.48 -9.84
N ALA A 56 10.25 0.89 -9.80
CA ALA A 56 9.16 0.20 -10.47
C ALA A 56 9.39 0.17 -11.99
N VAL A 57 9.72 1.31 -12.60
CA VAL A 57 10.06 1.41 -14.03
C VAL A 57 11.27 0.55 -14.39
N ALA A 58 12.32 0.53 -13.57
CA ALA A 58 13.48 -0.33 -13.78
C ALA A 58 13.10 -1.82 -13.77
N ARG A 59 12.29 -2.25 -12.78
CA ARG A 59 11.77 -3.63 -12.73
C ARG A 59 10.97 -3.99 -13.97
N LEU A 60 10.12 -3.08 -14.45
CA LEU A 60 9.38 -3.26 -15.69
C LEU A 60 10.33 -3.38 -16.89
N ARG A 61 11.35 -2.53 -16.99
CA ARG A 61 12.32 -2.57 -18.09
C ARG A 61 13.08 -3.89 -18.17
N GLU A 62 13.28 -4.55 -17.03
CA GLU A 62 13.95 -5.84 -16.89
C GLU A 62 13.02 -7.06 -17.04
N GLY A 63 11.74 -6.90 -17.36
CA GLY A 63 10.83 -8.05 -17.46
C GLY A 63 10.32 -8.58 -16.10
N ARG A 64 10.59 -7.87 -14.98
CA ARG A 64 10.38 -8.34 -13.61
C ARG A 64 9.02 -7.93 -13.04
N TRP A 65 7.95 -8.33 -13.70
CA TRP A 65 6.58 -8.26 -13.17
C TRP A 65 6.00 -9.67 -12.95
N ALA A 66 5.04 -9.80 -12.04
CA ALA A 66 4.29 -11.05 -11.92
C ALA A 66 3.52 -11.30 -13.23
N GLY A 67 3.91 -12.35 -13.94
CA GLY A 67 3.23 -12.78 -15.17
C GLY A 67 1.78 -13.20 -14.88
N PRO A 68 0.89 -13.18 -15.88
CA PRO A 68 -0.53 -13.46 -15.67
C PRO A 68 -0.73 -14.88 -15.13
N GLY A 69 -1.08 -14.96 -13.84
CA GLY A 69 -1.73 -16.13 -13.24
C GLY A 69 -3.20 -16.33 -13.68
N SER A 70 -3.62 -15.60 -14.73
CA SER A 70 -4.94 -15.53 -15.40
C SER A 70 -6.15 -15.10 -14.55
N PRO A 71 -6.84 -14.03 -14.98
CA PRO A 71 -8.17 -14.22 -15.55
C PRO A 71 -8.20 -13.81 -17.04
N VAL A 72 -8.94 -14.60 -17.83
CA VAL A 72 -9.20 -14.37 -19.26
C VAL A 72 -9.71 -12.93 -19.46
N GLY A 73 -8.96 -12.12 -20.22
CA GLY A 73 -9.30 -10.73 -20.55
C GLY A 73 -8.30 -9.68 -20.05
N ALA A 74 -7.55 -9.96 -18.98
CA ALA A 74 -6.60 -8.98 -18.41
C ALA A 74 -5.20 -9.07 -19.08
N ALA A 75 -4.84 -10.24 -19.61
CA ALA A 75 -3.54 -10.48 -20.24
C ALA A 75 -3.27 -9.68 -21.53
N SER A 76 -4.31 -9.20 -22.24
CA SER A 76 -4.15 -8.50 -23.52
C SER A 76 -3.69 -7.05 -23.38
N ALA A 77 -4.07 -6.36 -22.30
CA ALA A 77 -3.72 -4.95 -22.09
C ALA A 77 -2.40 -4.76 -21.30
N LEU A 78 -1.81 -5.84 -20.77
CA LEU A 78 -0.58 -5.74 -19.98
C LEU A 78 0.60 -5.16 -20.77
N PRO A 79 0.88 -5.59 -22.02
CA PRO A 79 1.95 -4.99 -22.82
C PRO A 79 1.77 -3.48 -23.00
N GLU A 80 0.56 -3.03 -23.34
CA GLU A 80 0.25 -1.60 -23.51
C GLU A 80 0.45 -0.81 -22.21
N ARG A 81 0.04 -1.37 -21.06
CA ARG A 81 0.26 -0.74 -19.75
C ARG A 81 1.74 -0.67 -19.38
N VAL A 82 2.51 -1.70 -19.71
CA VAL A 82 3.97 -1.71 -19.49
C VAL A 82 4.63 -0.66 -20.38
N ASP A 83 4.29 -0.61 -21.67
CA ASP A 83 4.82 0.38 -22.61
C ASP A 83 4.46 1.81 -22.17
N TRP A 84 3.21 2.03 -21.75
CA TRP A 84 2.79 3.30 -21.15
C TRP A 84 3.64 3.67 -19.92
N ALA A 85 3.85 2.73 -18.99
CA ALA A 85 4.63 2.97 -17.79
C ALA A 85 6.12 3.21 -18.10
N LEU A 86 6.69 2.55 -19.11
CA LEU A 86 8.07 2.78 -19.54
C LEU A 86 8.25 4.16 -20.19
N ASN A 87 7.25 4.63 -20.95
CA ASN A 87 7.27 5.92 -21.63
C ASN A 87 6.97 7.10 -20.69
N ARG A 88 5.92 6.98 -19.86
CA ARG A 88 5.46 8.05 -18.95
C ARG A 88 6.16 8.03 -17.60
N GLY A 89 6.66 6.88 -17.18
CA GLY A 89 7.23 6.66 -15.85
C GLY A 89 8.28 7.67 -15.41
N PRO A 90 9.28 8.02 -16.25
CA PRO A 90 10.27 9.03 -15.89
C PRO A 90 9.66 10.41 -15.60
N GLU A 91 8.68 10.85 -16.38
CA GLU A 91 7.99 12.14 -16.18
C GLU A 91 7.11 12.12 -14.92
N VAL A 92 6.39 11.03 -14.68
CA VAL A 92 5.58 10.87 -13.47
C VAL A 92 6.47 10.83 -12.22
N ALA A 93 7.58 10.09 -12.27
CA ALA A 93 8.57 10.04 -11.20
C ALA A 93 9.21 11.42 -10.91
N ALA A 94 9.41 12.25 -11.94
CA ALA A 94 9.91 13.60 -11.74
C ALA A 94 8.92 14.49 -10.97
N ARG A 95 7.60 14.28 -11.14
CA ARG A 95 6.53 15.15 -10.61
C ARG A 95 5.84 14.64 -9.33
N VAL A 96 6.04 13.37 -8.95
CA VAL A 96 5.25 12.74 -7.87
C VAL A 96 5.43 13.43 -6.51
N ASP A 97 6.65 13.82 -6.14
CA ASP A 97 6.91 14.45 -4.84
C ASP A 97 6.23 15.82 -4.74
N ASP A 98 6.24 16.61 -5.82
CA ASP A 98 5.53 17.88 -5.91
C ASP A 98 4.02 17.68 -5.84
N ALA A 99 3.48 16.66 -6.53
CA ALA A 99 2.05 16.34 -6.46
C ALA A 99 1.62 15.96 -5.03
N VAL A 100 2.41 15.15 -4.31
CA VAL A 100 2.19 14.82 -2.91
C VAL A 100 2.21 16.09 -2.04
N SER A 101 3.17 17.00 -2.29
CA SER A 101 3.25 18.28 -1.60
C SER A 101 2.01 19.15 -1.82
N VAL A 102 1.51 19.23 -3.05
CA VAL A 102 0.27 19.96 -3.37
C VAL A 102 -0.90 19.40 -2.57
N ILE A 103 -1.13 18.09 -2.58
CA ILE A 103 -2.26 17.47 -1.86
C ILE A 103 -2.18 17.70 -0.34
N ARG A 104 -0.98 17.79 0.22
CA ARG A 104 -0.75 18.05 1.65
C ARG A 104 -0.82 19.53 2.04
N SER A 105 -1.15 20.41 1.10
CA SER A 105 -1.12 21.85 1.33
C SER A 105 -2.46 22.51 0.94
N PRO A 106 -2.71 23.76 1.38
CA PRO A 106 -3.87 24.52 0.91
C PRO A 106 -3.94 24.70 -0.61
N ALA A 107 -2.83 24.52 -1.34
CA ALA A 107 -2.82 24.57 -2.80
C ALA A 107 -3.67 23.48 -3.46
N PHE A 108 -3.99 22.40 -2.74
CA PHE A 108 -4.93 21.39 -3.20
C PHE A 108 -6.33 21.97 -3.50
N LEU A 109 -6.73 23.02 -2.78
CA LEU A 109 -8.04 23.66 -2.93
C LEU A 109 -8.14 24.52 -4.20
N ASP A 110 -7.02 24.80 -4.87
CA ASP A 110 -7.02 25.38 -6.21
C ASP A 110 -7.36 24.28 -7.23
N GLY A 111 -8.53 24.38 -7.86
CA GLY A 111 -9.08 23.33 -8.71
C GLY A 111 -8.10 22.79 -9.76
N PRO A 112 -7.50 23.65 -10.61
CA PRO A 112 -6.52 23.22 -11.60
C PRO A 112 -5.30 22.51 -11.00
N ARG A 113 -4.71 23.06 -9.91
CA ARG A 113 -3.55 22.44 -9.26
C ARG A 113 -3.90 21.13 -8.56
N GLY A 114 -5.02 21.07 -7.87
CA GLY A 114 -5.52 19.88 -7.19
C GLY A 114 -5.79 18.73 -8.16
N VAL A 115 -6.45 19.02 -9.29
CA VAL A 115 -6.70 18.02 -10.34
C VAL A 115 -5.39 17.51 -10.94
N ALA A 116 -4.46 18.40 -11.27
CA ALA A 116 -3.16 17.99 -11.82
C ALA A 116 -2.37 17.09 -10.84
N ALA A 117 -2.39 17.41 -9.55
CA ALA A 117 -1.75 16.59 -8.52
C ALA A 117 -2.42 15.22 -8.37
N LEU A 118 -3.76 15.16 -8.33
CA LEU A 118 -4.51 13.91 -8.25
C LEU A 118 -4.25 12.99 -9.44
N LEU A 119 -4.22 13.55 -10.66
CA LEU A 119 -3.90 12.79 -11.86
C LEU A 119 -2.47 12.23 -11.81
N THR A 120 -1.50 13.03 -11.35
CA THR A 120 -0.11 12.56 -11.19
C THR A 120 -0.02 11.42 -10.17
N ILE A 121 -0.77 11.49 -9.06
CA ILE A 121 -0.83 10.40 -8.07
C ILE A 121 -1.50 9.15 -8.65
N ALA A 122 -2.58 9.30 -9.41
CA ALA A 122 -3.25 8.16 -10.05
C ALA A 122 -2.29 7.45 -11.03
N GLU A 123 -1.57 8.21 -11.86
CA GLU A 123 -0.54 7.66 -12.75
C GLU A 123 0.58 6.96 -11.95
N ALA A 124 1.05 7.60 -10.87
CA ALA A 124 2.10 7.05 -10.00
C ALA A 124 1.70 5.71 -9.38
N LEU A 125 0.49 5.59 -8.82
CA LEU A 125 -0.01 4.33 -8.24
C LEU A 125 -0.16 3.24 -9.30
N GLY A 126 -0.59 3.61 -10.51
CA GLY A 126 -0.63 2.71 -11.66
C GLY A 126 0.75 2.14 -12.02
N ILE A 127 1.78 2.97 -12.02
CA ILE A 127 3.17 2.54 -12.26
C ILE A 127 3.71 1.69 -11.10
N ALA A 128 3.48 2.12 -9.85
CA ALA A 128 3.98 1.46 -8.65
C ALA A 128 3.41 0.04 -8.46
N SER A 129 2.15 -0.18 -8.84
CA SER A 129 1.50 -1.49 -8.72
C SER A 129 1.78 -2.44 -9.88
N LEU A 130 2.19 -1.94 -11.06
CA LEU A 130 2.35 -2.76 -12.27
C LEU A 130 3.37 -3.92 -12.13
N PRO A 131 4.50 -3.79 -11.38
CA PRO A 131 5.38 -4.93 -11.11
C PRO A 131 4.71 -6.10 -10.37
N PHE A 132 3.57 -5.86 -9.72
CA PHE A 132 2.81 -6.85 -8.94
C PHE A 132 1.53 -7.30 -9.65
N TYR A 133 1.39 -7.01 -10.95
CA TYR A 133 0.26 -7.42 -11.77
C TYR A 133 -0.14 -8.90 -11.54
N PRO A 134 -1.44 -9.24 -11.43
CA PRO A 134 -2.62 -8.43 -11.69
C PRO A 134 -3.05 -7.52 -10.53
N ALA A 135 -2.25 -7.40 -9.46
CA ALA A 135 -2.54 -6.43 -8.41
C ALA A 135 -2.56 -5.00 -8.98
N SER A 136 -3.48 -4.17 -8.50
CA SER A 136 -3.60 -2.77 -8.89
C SER A 136 -3.89 -1.91 -7.66
N LEU A 137 -3.12 -0.85 -7.48
CA LEU A 137 -3.36 0.16 -6.45
C LEU A 137 -3.92 1.42 -7.11
N GLU A 138 -5.04 1.89 -6.59
CA GLU A 138 -5.66 3.16 -6.95
C GLU A 138 -5.73 4.03 -5.68
N LEU A 139 -6.29 5.23 -5.76
CA LEU A 139 -6.41 6.09 -4.57
C LEU A 139 -7.53 5.63 -3.62
N THR A 140 -8.54 4.95 -4.18
CA THR A 140 -9.78 4.57 -3.47
C THR A 140 -10.03 3.08 -3.45
N ARG A 141 -9.16 2.27 -4.08
CA ARG A 141 -9.40 0.84 -4.29
C ARG A 141 -8.09 0.07 -4.44
N TYR A 142 -8.06 -1.12 -3.85
CA TYR A 142 -7.05 -2.12 -4.14
C TYR A 142 -7.66 -3.31 -4.87
N VAL A 143 -7.10 -3.68 -6.01
CA VAL A 143 -7.40 -4.95 -6.66
C VAL A 143 -6.34 -5.96 -6.25
N PRO A 144 -6.66 -6.95 -5.40
CA PRO A 144 -5.72 -7.98 -5.03
C PRO A 144 -5.44 -8.94 -6.20
N PRO A 145 -4.25 -9.57 -6.24
CA PRO A 145 -3.89 -10.52 -7.30
C PRO A 145 -4.58 -11.88 -7.14
N VAL A 146 -5.30 -12.10 -6.03
CA VAL A 146 -5.99 -13.34 -5.68
C VAL A 146 -7.33 -13.03 -5.00
N PRO A 147 -8.30 -13.98 -5.00
CA PRO A 147 -9.52 -13.84 -4.20
C PRO A 147 -9.19 -13.75 -2.70
N VAL A 148 -9.61 -12.65 -2.08
CA VAL A 148 -9.34 -12.33 -0.67
C VAL A 148 -10.39 -12.89 0.30
N ASP A 149 -11.45 -13.50 -0.21
CA ASP A 149 -12.44 -14.29 0.52
C ASP A 149 -12.05 -15.77 0.67
N SER A 150 -10.90 -16.18 0.12
CA SER A 150 -10.37 -17.54 0.24
C SER A 150 -9.14 -17.59 1.15
N SER A 151 -9.29 -18.20 2.33
CA SER A 151 -8.17 -18.39 3.27
C SER A 151 -6.99 -19.12 2.63
N ARG A 152 -7.26 -20.12 1.76
CA ARG A 152 -6.20 -20.85 1.04
C ARG A 152 -5.45 -19.94 0.07
N ALA A 153 -6.15 -19.06 -0.65
CA ALA A 153 -5.52 -18.13 -1.57
C ALA A 153 -4.71 -17.07 -0.82
N LEU A 154 -5.26 -16.52 0.28
CA LEU A 154 -4.56 -15.57 1.15
C LEU A 154 -3.27 -16.17 1.73
N LEU A 155 -3.34 -17.36 2.32
CA LEU A 155 -2.17 -18.03 2.91
C LEU A 155 -1.05 -18.30 1.91
N ARG A 156 -1.39 -18.48 0.62
CA ARG A 156 -0.39 -18.52 -0.45
C ARG A 156 0.14 -17.11 -0.75
N ALA A 157 -0.75 -16.16 -1.03
CA ALA A 157 -0.36 -14.82 -1.48
C ALA A 157 0.50 -14.04 -0.48
N VAL A 158 0.29 -14.23 0.84
CA VAL A 158 1.12 -13.57 1.86
C VAL A 158 2.60 -13.95 1.78
N ARG A 159 2.95 -15.08 1.17
CA ARG A 159 4.33 -15.56 0.97
C ARG A 159 4.92 -15.17 -0.39
N GLU A 160 4.08 -14.71 -1.31
CA GLU A 160 4.46 -14.55 -2.72
C GLU A 160 4.93 -13.12 -3.01
N ARG A 161 6.23 -12.86 -2.83
CA ARG A 161 6.89 -11.56 -3.08
C ARG A 161 6.60 -10.93 -4.44
N ARG A 162 6.37 -11.76 -5.46
CA ARG A 162 6.07 -11.27 -6.82
C ARG A 162 4.66 -10.70 -6.95
N LEU A 163 3.72 -11.17 -6.12
CA LEU A 163 2.30 -10.78 -6.17
C LEU A 163 1.94 -9.77 -5.08
N ASN A 164 2.65 -9.79 -3.95
CA ASN A 164 2.30 -9.02 -2.78
C ASN A 164 3.12 -7.73 -2.68
N VAL A 165 2.50 -6.60 -3.04
CA VAL A 165 3.09 -5.25 -2.96
C VAL A 165 3.46 -4.84 -1.54
N PHE A 166 2.80 -5.41 -0.53
CA PHE A 166 2.98 -5.00 0.87
C PHE A 166 4.11 -5.75 1.59
N LEU A 167 4.53 -6.91 1.07
CA LEU A 167 5.42 -7.83 1.79
C LEU A 167 6.76 -7.18 2.12
N GLU A 168 7.46 -6.63 1.12
CA GLU A 168 8.76 -5.99 1.30
C GLU A 168 8.66 -4.71 2.16
N LEU A 169 7.59 -3.92 1.98
CA LEU A 169 7.35 -2.71 2.76
C LEU A 169 7.18 -3.02 4.25
N PHE A 170 6.44 -4.08 4.58
CA PHE A 170 6.21 -4.47 5.97
C PHE A 170 7.44 -5.13 6.58
N GLU A 171 8.16 -5.95 5.84
CA GLU A 171 9.40 -6.58 6.32
C GLU A 171 10.50 -5.57 6.64
N THR A 172 10.64 -4.52 5.83
CA THR A 172 11.71 -3.53 5.99
C THR A 172 11.32 -2.37 6.90
N GLY A 173 10.03 -2.06 7.01
CA GLY A 173 9.54 -0.93 7.82
C GLY A 173 8.82 -1.35 9.10
N VAL A 174 7.82 -2.23 9.00
CA VAL A 174 6.88 -2.48 10.11
C VAL A 174 7.42 -3.51 11.11
N ILE A 175 8.01 -4.59 10.62
CA ILE A 175 8.52 -5.68 11.47
C ILE A 175 9.68 -5.22 12.38
N PRO A 176 10.69 -4.46 11.91
CA PRO A 176 11.76 -3.96 12.78
C PRO A 176 11.23 -3.06 13.90
N ASP A 177 10.16 -2.31 13.65
CA ASP A 177 9.51 -1.50 14.68
C ASP A 177 8.79 -2.36 15.72
N ILE A 178 8.11 -3.43 15.29
CA ILE A 178 7.48 -4.38 16.23
C ILE A 178 8.57 -5.06 17.10
N GLU A 179 9.67 -5.48 16.49
CA GLU A 179 10.80 -6.09 17.19
C GLU A 179 11.49 -5.13 18.17
N ARG A 180 11.60 -3.84 17.83
CA ARG A 180 12.14 -2.83 18.75
C ARG A 180 11.18 -2.53 19.90
N GLU A 181 9.90 -2.35 19.61
CA GLU A 181 8.93 -1.90 20.58
C GLU A 181 8.44 -3.00 21.53
N GLN A 182 8.57 -4.28 21.11
CA GLN A 182 8.17 -5.48 21.87
C GLN A 182 6.76 -5.36 22.49
N PRO A 183 5.71 -5.03 21.71
CA PRO A 183 4.35 -4.94 22.24
C PRO A 183 3.85 -6.32 22.68
N GLN A 184 3.08 -6.36 23.76
CA GLN A 184 2.49 -7.59 24.29
C GLN A 184 1.25 -8.03 23.49
N ILE A 185 0.60 -7.07 22.82
CA ILE A 185 -0.50 -7.32 21.89
C ILE A 185 -0.28 -6.48 20.64
N VAL A 186 -0.42 -7.10 19.47
CA VAL A 186 -0.55 -6.41 18.19
C VAL A 186 -1.99 -6.56 17.70
N GLY A 187 -2.71 -5.46 17.56
CA GLY A 187 -4.04 -5.41 16.98
C GLY A 187 -3.98 -4.95 15.52
N ILE A 188 -4.65 -5.66 14.61
CA ILE A 188 -4.76 -5.29 13.19
C ILE A 188 -6.23 -4.96 12.91
N SER A 189 -6.51 -3.72 12.51
CA SER A 189 -7.89 -3.23 12.29
C SER A 189 -8.29 -3.33 10.82
N VAL A 190 -8.97 -4.42 10.46
CA VAL A 190 -9.49 -4.64 9.10
C VAL A 190 -10.95 -4.21 9.04
N CYS A 191 -11.29 -3.32 8.11
CA CYS A 191 -12.63 -2.77 7.91
C CYS A 191 -13.26 -3.20 6.59
N THR A 192 -12.45 -3.55 5.59
CA THR A 192 -12.91 -3.89 4.23
C THR A 192 -12.15 -5.08 3.65
N MET A 193 -12.69 -5.64 2.57
CA MET A 193 -12.03 -6.72 1.82
C MET A 193 -10.71 -6.26 1.17
N ASP A 194 -10.59 -4.99 0.78
CA ASP A 194 -9.38 -4.42 0.18
C ASP A 194 -8.19 -4.44 1.15
N GLN A 195 -8.45 -4.51 2.45
CA GLN A 195 -7.42 -4.60 3.49
C GLN A 195 -6.99 -6.03 3.83
N MET A 196 -7.69 -7.05 3.33
CA MET A 196 -7.47 -8.44 3.74
C MET A 196 -6.06 -8.94 3.40
N LEU A 197 -5.56 -8.68 2.19
CA LEU A 197 -4.22 -9.16 1.83
C LEU A 197 -3.14 -8.52 2.71
N ALA A 198 -3.17 -7.21 2.90
CA ALA A 198 -2.17 -6.51 3.71
C ALA A 198 -2.29 -6.90 5.19
N GLY A 199 -3.50 -6.95 5.75
CA GLY A 199 -3.74 -7.38 7.12
C GLY A 199 -3.25 -8.81 7.39
N MET A 200 -3.51 -9.74 6.48
CA MET A 200 -2.99 -11.10 6.58
C MET A 200 -1.48 -11.17 6.35
N THR A 201 -0.91 -10.31 5.52
CA THR A 201 0.55 -10.20 5.32
C THR A 201 1.24 -9.79 6.62
N LEU A 202 0.73 -8.78 7.31
CA LEU A 202 1.23 -8.37 8.63
C LEU A 202 1.13 -9.52 9.63
N ALA A 203 -0.05 -10.14 9.76
CA ALA A 203 -0.24 -11.25 10.68
C ALA A 203 0.70 -12.44 10.39
N HIS A 204 0.96 -12.71 9.12
CA HIS A 204 1.92 -13.73 8.70
C HIS A 204 3.33 -13.40 9.14
N LEU A 205 3.83 -12.20 8.79
CA LEU A 205 5.18 -11.76 9.12
C LEU A 205 5.42 -11.69 10.63
N ILE A 206 4.44 -11.20 11.40
CA ILE A 206 4.52 -11.15 12.87
C ILE A 206 4.66 -12.56 13.45
N LYS A 207 3.97 -13.56 12.89
CA LYS A 207 4.05 -14.95 13.36
C LYS A 207 5.33 -15.69 12.95
N GLU A 208 6.08 -15.14 12.00
CA GLU A 208 7.39 -15.66 11.62
C GLU A 208 8.53 -15.11 12.50
N ARG A 209 8.21 -14.29 13.50
CA ARG A 209 9.12 -13.78 14.52
C ARG A 209 8.81 -14.42 15.87
#